data_AF-A0A6A4QVP2-F1
#
_entry.id   AF-A0A6A4QVP2-F1
#
_cell.length_a   1.000
_cell.length_b   1.000
_cell.length_c   1.000
_cell.angle_alpha   90.00
_cell.angle_beta   90.00
_cell.angle_gamma   90.00
#
_symmetry.space_group_name_H-M   'P 1'
#
loop_
_entity.id
_entity.type
_entity.pdbx_description
1 polymer ?
#
loop_
_entity_poly.entity_id
_entity_poly.type
_entity_poly.pdbx_seq_one_letter_code
_entity_poly.pdbx_strand_id
1 'polypeptide(L)' 'MSTDENLMSRGCSMASKCSLCNINAESYEHLFLACPFSIIIWQWMSGIFGIPLNLTSIENMLKACNLH' A
#
# COMPACT_ATOMS: atom_id res chain seq x y z
N MET A 1 -6.14 9.45 -2.72
CA MET A 1 -6.16 9.60 -4.19
C MET A 1 -4.76 10.01 -4.58
N SER A 2 -4.02 9.11 -5.23
CA SER A 2 -2.64 9.40 -5.63
C SER A 2 -2.62 10.47 -6.73
N THR A 3 -1.47 11.10 -6.90
CA THR A 3 -1.27 12.15 -7.91
C THR A 3 -1.50 11.60 -9.33
N ASP A 4 -1.14 10.33 -9.54
CA ASP A 4 -1.26 9.62 -10.82
C ASP A 4 -2.70 9.27 -11.20
N GLU A 5 -3.54 8.87 -10.24
CA GLU A 5 -4.98 8.60 -10.48
C GLU A 5 -5.70 9.84 -11.03
N ASN A 6 -5.37 11.03 -10.51
CA ASN A 6 -5.90 12.30 -10.98
C ASN A 6 -5.45 12.61 -12.42
N LEU A 7 -4.19 12.35 -12.74
CA LEU A 7 -3.64 12.58 -14.09
C LEU A 7 -4.19 11.59 -15.11
N MET A 8 -4.33 10.31 -14.74
CA MET A 8 -4.94 9.28 -15.57
C MET A 8 -6.43 9.57 -15.86
N SER A 9 -7.18 10.07 -14.89
CA SER A 9 -8.59 10.47 -15.08
C SER A 9 -8.77 11.55 -16.15
N ARG A 10 -7.71 12.30 -16.45
CA ARG A 10 -7.66 13.37 -17.46
C ARG A 10 -7.08 12.92 -18.80
N GLY A 11 -6.86 11.61 -18.98
CA GLY A 11 -6.40 11.02 -20.25
C GLY A 11 -4.88 10.96 -20.41
N CYS A 12 -4.10 11.27 -19.39
CA CYS A 12 -2.64 11.09 -19.44
C CYS A 12 -2.29 9.60 -19.23
N SER A 13 -1.63 8.99 -20.23
CA SER A 13 -1.06 7.65 -20.09
C SER A 13 0.16 7.72 -19.19
N MET A 14 -0.03 7.45 -17.90
CA MET A 14 1.06 7.47 -16.93
C MET A 14 1.80 6.13 -17.01
N ALA A 15 3.01 6.14 -17.56
CA ALA A 15 4.00 5.07 -17.38
C ALA A 15 4.60 5.13 -15.95
N SER A 16 3.77 5.44 -14.95
CA SER A 16 4.21 5.74 -13.60
C SER A 16 4.40 4.45 -12.85
N LYS A 17 5.65 4.08 -12.64
CA LYS A 17 6.02 3.02 -11.72
C LYS A 17 5.96 3.58 -10.31
N CYS A 18 5.53 2.76 -9.37
CA CYS A 18 5.54 3.06 -7.96
C CYS A 18 6.90 3.62 -7.56
N SER A 19 6.88 4.82 -6.99
CA SER A 19 8.07 5.56 -6.55
C SER A 19 8.91 4.80 -5.51
N LEU A 20 8.32 3.82 -4.81
CA LEU A 20 8.95 3.06 -3.74
C LEU A 20 9.64 1.78 -4.22
N CYS A 21 9.01 1.03 -5.12
CA CYS A 21 9.54 -0.26 -5.57
C CYS A 21 9.99 -0.28 -7.03
N ASN A 22 9.55 0.69 -7.84
CA ASN A 22 9.81 0.78 -9.28
C ASN A 22 9.43 -0.48 -10.10
N ILE A 23 8.55 -1.34 -9.57
CA ILE A 23 8.14 -2.61 -10.21
C ILE A 23 6.80 -2.45 -10.93
N ASN A 24 5.74 -2.11 -10.19
CA ASN A 24 4.38 -2.00 -10.73
C ASN A 24 3.93 -0.55 -10.85
N ALA A 25 2.78 -0.33 -11.50
CA ALA A 25 2.17 0.98 -11.54
C ALA A 25 1.80 1.46 -10.14
N GLU A 26 1.89 2.77 -9.90
CA GLU A 26 1.46 3.35 -8.63
C GLU A 26 -0.08 3.38 -8.54
N SER A 27 -0.63 2.69 -7.56
CA SER A 27 -2.04 2.78 -7.14
C SER A 27 -2.11 2.78 -5.62
N TYR A 28 -3.24 3.16 -5.02
CA TYR A 28 -3.38 3.08 -3.56
C TYR A 28 -3.23 1.64 -3.04
N GLU A 29 -3.80 0.66 -3.74
CA GLU A 29 -3.67 -0.75 -3.36
C GLU A 29 -2.22 -1.19 -3.46
N HIS A 30 -1.52 -0.82 -4.53
CA HIS A 30 -0.11 -1.16 -4.65
C HIS A 30 0.70 -0.47 -3.56
N LEU A 31 0.62 0.85 -3.43
CA LEU A 31 1.45 1.63 -2.50
C LEU A 31 1.35 1.12 -1.05
N PHE A 32 0.14 0.79 -0.59
CA PHE A 32 -0.11 0.46 0.82
C PHE A 32 -0.23 -1.03 1.12
N LEU A 33 -0.69 -1.86 0.16
CA LEU A 33 -1.05 -3.26 0.44
C LEU A 33 -0.17 -4.27 -0.30
N ALA A 34 0.31 -3.95 -1.50
CA ALA A 34 1.04 -4.90 -2.34
C ALA A 34 2.49 -4.52 -2.64
N CYS A 35 2.91 -3.30 -2.36
CA CYS A 35 4.26 -2.81 -2.64
C CYS A 35 5.26 -3.55 -1.74
N PRO A 36 6.32 -4.18 -2.30
CA PRO A 36 7.32 -4.88 -1.51
C PRO A 36 7.93 -4.02 -0.40
N PHE A 37 8.15 -2.73 -0.67
CA PHE A 37 8.64 -1.79 0.33
C PHE A 37 7.65 -1.61 1.48
N SER A 38 6.36 -1.41 1.17
CA SER A 38 5.32 -1.27 2.20
C SER A 38 5.12 -2.55 3.01
N ILE A 39 5.19 -3.72 2.36
CA ILE A 39 5.08 -5.02 3.04
C ILE A 39 6.17 -5.16 4.12
N ILE A 40 7.41 -4.75 3.83
CA ILE A 40 8.51 -4.79 4.80
C ILE A 40 8.20 -3.89 6.01
N ILE A 41 7.68 -2.68 5.79
CA ILE A 41 7.28 -1.77 6.88
C ILE A 41 6.19 -2.42 7.74
N TRP A 42 5.17 -3.03 7.13
CA TRP A 42 4.10 -3.68 7.87
C TRP A 42 4.57 -4.90 8.65
N GLN A 43 5.48 -5.70 8.10
CA GLN A 43 6.09 -6.81 8.83
C GLN A 43 6.90 -6.32 10.03
N TRP A 44 7.66 -5.23 9.88
CA TRP A 44 8.39 -4.61 10.98
C TRP A 44 7.45 -4.10 12.08
N MET A 45 6.39 -3.37 11.70
CA MET A 45 5.34 -2.91 12.63
C MET A 45 4.66 -4.08 13.35
N SER A 46 4.29 -5.13 12.61
CA SER A 46 3.71 -6.36 13.15
C SER A 46 4.62 -6.98 14.22
N GLY A 47 5.93 -7.01 13.97
CA GLY A 47 6.92 -7.49 14.93
C GLY A 47 7.08 -6.61 16.17
N ILE A 48 6.96 -5.28 16.04
CA ILE A 48 7.04 -4.35 17.17
C ILE A 48 5.86 -4.53 18.12
N PHE A 49 4.64 -4.60 17.58
CA PHE A 49 3.43 -4.64 18.39
C PHE A 49 2.95 -6.07 18.69
N GLY A 50 3.53 -7.09 18.06
CA GLY A 50 3.06 -8.47 18.18
C GLY A 50 1.69 -8.71 17.55
N ILE A 51 1.24 -7.82 16.65
CA ILE A 51 -0.08 -7.87 16.02
C ILE A 51 0.06 -8.46 14.61
N PRO A 52 -0.58 -9.58 14.29
CA PRO A 52 -0.58 -10.10 12.93
C PRO A 52 -1.41 -9.18 12.01
N LEU A 53 -0.74 -8.52 11.06
CA LEU A 53 -1.40 -7.62 10.11
C LEU A 53 -1.83 -8.37 8.84
N ASN A 54 -3.09 -8.18 8.43
CA ASN A 54 -3.63 -8.73 7.19
C ASN A 54 -3.68 -7.65 6.11
N LEU A 55 -2.86 -7.80 5.06
CA LEU A 55 -2.69 -6.80 4.00
C LEU A 55 -3.66 -6.96 2.81
N THR A 56 -4.72 -7.76 2.93
CA THR A 56 -5.69 -7.93 1.82
C THR A 56 -6.60 -6.72 1.62
N SER A 57 -6.78 -5.90 2.67
CA SER A 57 -7.53 -4.65 2.65
C SER A 57 -7.11 -3.78 3.83
N ILE A 58 -7.20 -2.46 3.66
CA ILE A 58 -6.99 -1.49 4.74
C ILE A 58 -7.95 -1.78 5.91
N GLU A 59 -9.19 -2.17 5.63
CA GLU A 59 -10.16 -2.50 6.69
C GLU A 59 -9.68 -3.66 7.58
N ASN A 60 -9.13 -4.71 6.97
CA ASN A 60 -8.60 -5.86 7.69
C ASN A 60 -7.36 -5.50 8.51
N MET A 61 -6.50 -4.63 7.98
CA MET A 61 -5.40 -4.07 8.75
C MET A 61 -5.88 -3.30 9.98
N LEU A 62 -6.85 -2.40 9.81
CA LEU A 62 -7.36 -1.57 10.91
C LEU A 62 -8.08 -2.42 11.97
N LYS A 63 -8.80 -3.47 11.56
CA LYS A 63 -9.41 -4.42 12.50
C LYS A 63 -8.37 -5.10 13.39
N ALA A 64 -7.19 -5.44 12.86
CA ALA A 64 -6.13 -6.04 13.66
C ALA A 64 -5.64 -5.12 14.79
N CYS A 65 -5.66 -3.80 14.58
CA CYS A 65 -5.29 -2.82 15.60
C CYS A 65 -6.35 -2.65 16.71
N ASN A 66 -7.61 -3.00 16.45
CA ASN A 66 -8.70 -2.89 17.44
C ASN A 66 -8.79 -4.11 18.37
N LEU A 67 -7.99 -5.14 18.12
CA LEU A 67 -7.95 -6.36 18.93
C LEU A 67 -6.91 -6.29 20.07
N HIS A 68 -6.23 -5.14 20.21
CA HIS A 68 -5.24 -4.83 21.24
C HIS A 68 -5.65 -3.55 21.98
#